data_AF-A0A6J4YJF8-F1
#
_entry.id   AF-A0A6J4YJF8-F1
#
_cell.length_a   1.000
_cell.length_b   1.000
_cell.length_c   1.000
_cell.angle_alpha   90.00
_cell.angle_beta   90.00
_cell.angle_gamma   90.00
#
_symmetry.space_group_name_H-M   'P 1'
#
loop_
_entity.id
_entity.type
_entity.pdbx_description
1 polymer ?
#
loop_
_entity_poly.entity_id
_entity_poly.type
_entity_poly.pdbx_seq_one_letter_code
_entity_poly.pdbx_strand_id
1 'polypeptide(L)'
;MARAKRHFIPGYIWHITHRCHKREFLLKFSKDRHRYMQWLYQARKRYGLTVLNYMATSIHIHLLVVDTGKRDVISKSMQLVVGRMGQEYNRRKNRSGAYWEDRYHATAVESGDHLARCLVYIDTNMVRAGVVSHPSKWSFSGYNEIQELRRKNVLINYERLQAFFGAGSYNQLRTTHKGWVEEQLQGAGNKRQDQWTGSIAVGSKAFIENVKAGLRFRAKGRDVIEASEGCQLRENLSSYSALFGGENEDIALKNTHFWNVNSE
;
A
#
# COMPACT_ATOMS: atom_id res chain seq x y z
N MET A 1 2.64 11.05 19.11
CA MET A 1 2.70 9.80 19.91
C MET A 1 3.61 8.78 19.26
N ALA A 2 4.44 8.10 20.05
CA ALA A 2 5.20 6.94 19.59
C ALA A 2 4.23 5.80 19.26
N ARG A 3 4.12 5.45 17.98
CA ARG A 3 3.19 4.43 17.49
C ARG A 3 3.98 3.17 17.21
N ALA A 4 3.56 2.03 17.77
CA ALA A 4 4.31 0.77 17.80
C ALA A 4 5.02 0.43 16.47
N LYS A 5 6.24 -0.09 16.56
CA LYS A 5 7.03 -0.53 15.39
C LYS A 5 6.25 -1.61 14.64
N ARG A 6 6.01 -1.46 13.34
CA ARG A 6 5.36 -2.52 12.54
C ARG A 6 6.21 -3.78 12.58
N HIS A 7 5.58 -4.91 12.86
CA HIS A 7 6.23 -6.22 12.89
C HIS A 7 5.85 -6.94 11.61
N PHE A 8 6.85 -7.22 10.78
CA PHE A 8 6.70 -8.02 9.58
C PHE A 8 7.07 -9.46 9.93
N ILE A 9 6.21 -10.40 9.54
CA ILE A 9 6.41 -11.82 9.78
C ILE A 9 7.21 -12.35 8.58
N PRO A 10 8.39 -12.97 8.81
CA PRO A 10 9.19 -13.55 7.74
C PRO A 10 8.38 -14.54 6.88
N GLY A 11 8.57 -14.48 5.57
CA GLY A 11 7.88 -15.30 4.59
C GLY A 11 6.50 -14.76 4.15
N TYR A 12 5.94 -13.78 4.87
CA TYR A 12 4.60 -13.28 4.58
C TYR A 12 4.64 -12.23 3.48
N ILE A 13 3.53 -12.15 2.73
CA ILE A 13 3.28 -11.12 1.73
C ILE A 13 2.56 -9.94 2.40
N TRP A 14 2.96 -8.74 2.04
CA TRP A 14 2.45 -7.50 2.60
C TRP A 14 1.99 -6.57 1.50
N HIS A 15 0.70 -6.24 1.51
CA HIS A 15 0.14 -5.15 0.73
C HIS A 15 0.28 -3.85 1.52
N ILE A 16 1.16 -2.99 1.05
CA ILE A 16 1.47 -1.69 1.63
C ILE A 16 0.72 -0.62 0.84
N THR A 17 0.01 0.25 1.55
CA THR A 17 -0.59 1.45 0.96
C THR A 17 -0.07 2.72 1.60
N HIS A 18 0.10 3.76 0.79
CA HIS A 18 0.60 5.03 1.27
C HIS A 18 -0.03 6.19 0.53
N ARG A 19 -0.62 7.13 1.27
CA ARG A 19 -1.50 8.16 0.71
C ARG A 19 -0.89 9.55 0.84
N CYS A 20 -1.08 10.35 -0.19
CA CYS A 20 -0.70 11.76 -0.21
C CYS A 20 -1.47 12.55 0.85
N HIS A 21 -0.82 13.56 1.44
CA HIS A 21 -1.43 14.41 2.46
C HIS A 21 -2.74 15.04 1.94
N LYS A 22 -3.79 15.07 2.79
CA LYS A 22 -5.13 15.60 2.47
C LYS A 22 -5.78 15.01 1.21
N ARG A 23 -5.36 13.81 0.78
CA ARG A 23 -5.79 13.19 -0.50
C ARG A 23 -5.53 14.08 -1.72
N GLU A 24 -4.58 15.01 -1.62
CA GLU A 24 -4.19 15.86 -2.74
C GLU A 24 -3.51 15.06 -3.84
N PHE A 25 -3.61 15.55 -5.07
CA PHE A 25 -3.02 14.95 -6.25
C PHE A 25 -1.50 15.19 -6.37
N LEU A 26 -0.74 14.90 -5.31
CA LEU A 26 0.71 15.11 -5.27
C LEU A 26 1.51 14.14 -6.17
N LEU A 27 0.85 13.11 -6.69
CA LEU A 27 1.36 12.17 -7.69
C LEU A 27 0.67 12.37 -9.05
N LYS A 28 0.00 13.52 -9.30
CA LYS A 28 -0.73 13.81 -10.56
C LYS A 28 0.14 13.69 -11.79
N PHE A 29 1.36 14.20 -11.73
CA PHE A 29 2.25 14.26 -12.88
C PHE A 29 3.10 13.00 -12.99
N SER A 30 3.32 12.55 -14.22
CA SER A 30 4.17 11.40 -14.54
C SER A 30 5.56 11.51 -13.92
N LYS A 31 6.16 12.71 -13.89
CA LYS A 31 7.47 12.96 -13.29
C LYS A 31 7.56 12.56 -11.81
N ASP A 32 6.47 12.73 -11.06
CA ASP A 32 6.44 12.42 -9.62
C ASP A 32 6.31 10.91 -9.41
N ARG A 33 5.49 10.25 -10.24
CA ARG A 33 5.41 8.78 -10.24
C ARG A 33 6.72 8.13 -10.69
N HIS A 34 7.38 8.67 -11.72
CA HIS A 34 8.72 8.21 -12.12
C HIS A 34 9.74 8.33 -10.99
N ARG A 35 9.73 9.45 -10.26
CA ARG A 35 10.63 9.62 -9.12
C ARG A 35 10.37 8.58 -8.03
N TYR A 36 9.10 8.26 -7.77
CA TYR A 36 8.76 7.18 -6.84
C TYR A 36 9.31 5.83 -7.32
N MET A 37 9.10 5.48 -8.60
CA MET A 37 9.61 4.22 -9.17
C MET A 37 11.14 4.14 -9.10
N GLN A 38 11.84 5.25 -9.31
CA GLN A 38 13.30 5.32 -9.15
C GLN A 38 13.72 5.04 -7.72
N TRP A 39 13.09 5.67 -6.74
CA TRP A 39 13.40 5.42 -5.33
C TRP A 39 13.05 4.00 -4.89
N LEU A 40 11.97 3.43 -5.42
CA LEU A 40 11.61 2.03 -5.19
C LEU A 40 12.67 1.08 -5.73
N TYR A 41 13.18 1.33 -6.94
CA TYR A 41 14.29 0.57 -7.51
C TYR A 41 15.56 0.69 -6.66
N GLN A 42 15.88 1.89 -6.17
CA GLN A 42 17.02 2.10 -5.27
C GLN A 42 16.85 1.35 -3.94
N ALA A 43 15.65 1.35 -3.36
CA ALA A 43 15.35 0.61 -2.15
C ALA A 43 15.49 -0.91 -2.36
N ARG A 44 14.98 -1.42 -3.50
CA ARG A 44 15.15 -2.81 -3.94
C ARG A 44 16.63 -3.19 -4.01
N LYS A 45 17.45 -2.37 -4.69
CA LYS A 45 18.89 -2.62 -4.82
C LYS A 45 19.64 -2.53 -3.50
N ARG A 46 19.34 -1.51 -2.68
CA ARG A 46 20.08 -1.22 -1.45
C ARG A 46 19.75 -2.18 -0.31
N TYR A 47 18.48 -2.56 -0.17
CA TYR A 47 18.01 -3.34 0.98
C TYR A 47 17.57 -4.75 0.61
N GLY A 48 17.48 -5.09 -0.68
CA GLY A 48 16.98 -6.38 -1.13
C GLY A 48 15.47 -6.52 -0.99
N LEU A 49 14.72 -5.43 -1.08
CA LEU A 49 13.25 -5.46 -1.08
C LEU A 49 12.76 -6.37 -2.21
N THR A 50 11.87 -7.31 -1.89
CA THR A 50 11.26 -8.21 -2.88
C THR A 50 9.87 -7.70 -3.20
N VAL A 51 9.69 -7.11 -4.39
CA VAL A 51 8.41 -6.57 -4.86
C VAL A 51 7.72 -7.59 -5.76
N LEU A 52 6.44 -7.82 -5.53
CA LEU A 52 5.57 -8.70 -6.32
C LEU A 52 4.68 -7.91 -7.29
N ASN A 53 4.18 -6.75 -6.85
CA ASN A 53 3.41 -5.84 -7.69
C ASN A 53 3.47 -4.41 -7.14
N TYR A 54 3.08 -3.41 -7.93
CA TYR A 54 2.98 -2.02 -7.51
C TYR A 54 1.94 -1.24 -8.33
N MET A 55 1.43 -0.16 -7.76
CA MET A 55 0.67 0.86 -8.48
C MET A 55 0.93 2.23 -7.89
N ALA A 56 1.35 3.18 -8.72
CA ALA A 56 1.32 4.59 -8.37
C ALA A 56 0.11 5.27 -9.01
N THR A 57 -0.85 5.67 -8.17
CA THR A 57 -2.01 6.47 -8.59
C THR A 57 -1.67 7.96 -8.56
N SER A 58 -2.68 8.83 -8.60
CA SER A 58 -2.48 10.28 -8.44
C SER A 58 -2.48 10.74 -6.97
N ILE A 59 -3.00 9.95 -6.03
CA ILE A 59 -3.15 10.33 -4.60
C ILE A 59 -2.62 9.28 -3.61
N HIS A 60 -2.23 8.10 -4.06
CA HIS A 60 -1.72 7.02 -3.22
C HIS A 60 -0.91 5.99 -4.00
N ILE A 61 -0.12 5.20 -3.28
CA ILE A 61 0.67 4.09 -3.79
C ILE A 61 0.12 2.78 -3.23
N HIS A 62 0.06 1.74 -4.06
CA HIS A 62 -0.01 0.34 -3.65
C HIS A 62 1.33 -0.33 -3.92
N LEU A 63 1.80 -1.13 -2.98
CA LEU A 63 3.00 -1.93 -3.13
C LEU A 63 2.75 -3.31 -2.53
N LEU A 64 3.05 -4.38 -3.26
CA LEU A 64 2.93 -5.74 -2.78
C LEU A 64 4.34 -6.30 -2.63
N VAL A 65 4.74 -6.67 -1.41
CA VAL A 65 6.11 -7.11 -1.11
C VAL A 65 6.14 -8.38 -0.29
N VAL A 66 7.27 -9.06 -0.29
CA VAL A 66 7.51 -10.24 0.55
C VAL A 66 8.52 -9.86 1.62
N ASP A 67 8.25 -10.22 2.87
CA ASP A 67 9.29 -10.20 3.89
C ASP A 67 10.17 -11.44 3.73
N THR A 68 11.44 -11.25 3.42
CA THR A 68 12.41 -12.34 3.23
C THR A 68 13.06 -12.80 4.54
N GLY A 69 12.64 -12.25 5.68
CA GLY A 69 13.23 -12.51 7.00
C GLY A 69 14.51 -11.71 7.27
N LYS A 70 15.02 -10.98 6.27
CA LYS A 70 16.12 -10.04 6.46
C LYS A 70 15.66 -8.84 7.30
N ARG A 71 16.42 -8.54 8.35
CA ARG A 71 16.07 -7.55 9.36
C ARG A 71 15.75 -6.17 8.76
N ASP A 72 14.57 -5.67 9.08
CA ASP A 72 14.10 -4.31 8.82
C ASP A 72 14.09 -3.88 7.33
N VAL A 73 14.12 -4.81 6.36
CA VAL A 73 14.19 -4.49 4.92
C VAL A 73 13.01 -3.65 4.45
N ILE A 74 11.78 -4.03 4.77
CA ILE A 74 10.57 -3.30 4.38
C ILE A 74 10.58 -1.89 5.01
N SER A 75 10.84 -1.81 6.32
CA SER A 75 10.89 -0.54 7.05
C SER A 75 11.94 0.43 6.50
N LYS A 76 13.17 -0.03 6.27
CA LYS A 76 14.26 0.79 5.70
C LYS A 76 13.97 1.21 4.27
N SER A 77 13.38 0.33 3.48
CA SER A 77 12.96 0.62 2.11
C SER A 77 11.92 1.71 2.07
N MET A 78 10.86 1.57 2.87
CA MET A 78 9.80 2.58 2.94
C MET A 78 10.33 3.90 3.48
N GLN A 79 11.18 3.90 4.52
CA GLN A 79 11.80 5.12 5.04
C GLN A 79 12.57 5.88 3.96
N LEU A 80 13.36 5.17 3.14
CA LEU A 80 14.09 5.77 2.02
C LEU A 80 13.13 6.37 0.98
N VAL A 81 12.20 5.56 0.46
CA VAL A 81 11.31 5.96 -0.63
C VAL A 81 10.43 7.13 -0.22
N VAL A 82 9.76 7.00 0.93
CA VAL A 82 8.83 7.99 1.47
C VAL A 82 9.53 9.30 1.81
N GLY A 83 10.67 9.21 2.48
CA GLY A 83 11.46 10.36 2.89
C GLY A 83 11.99 11.15 1.70
N ARG A 84 12.61 10.47 0.73
CA ARG A 84 13.18 11.13 -0.46
C ARG A 84 12.09 11.76 -1.32
N MET A 85 10.98 11.07 -1.53
CA MET A 85 9.85 11.61 -2.28
C MET A 85 9.32 12.92 -1.68
N GLY A 86 9.08 12.95 -0.37
CA GLY A 86 8.59 14.17 0.29
C GLY A 86 9.60 15.31 0.25
N GLN A 87 10.87 15.03 0.57
CA GLN A 87 11.94 16.03 0.58
C GLN A 87 12.19 16.65 -0.79
N GLU A 88 12.30 15.81 -1.83
CA GLU A 88 12.58 16.28 -3.19
C GLU A 88 11.40 17.05 -3.78
N TYR A 89 10.18 16.59 -3.54
CA TYR A 89 8.99 17.31 -3.98
C TYR A 89 8.91 18.68 -3.31
N ASN A 90 9.13 18.75 -2.00
CA ASN A 90 9.09 20.00 -1.23
C ASN A 90 10.12 21.01 -1.74
N ARG A 91 11.37 20.56 -1.91
CA ARG A 91 12.45 21.39 -2.44
C ARG A 91 12.13 21.91 -3.84
N ARG A 92 11.70 21.03 -4.74
CA ARG A 92 11.38 21.38 -6.14
C ARG A 92 10.20 22.35 -6.25
N LYS A 93 9.24 22.27 -5.32
CA LYS A 93 8.03 23.09 -5.30
C LYS A 93 8.12 24.30 -4.36
N ASN A 94 9.28 24.54 -3.76
CA ASN A 94 9.49 25.55 -2.73
C ASN A 94 8.39 25.57 -1.66
N ARG A 95 7.98 24.38 -1.19
CA ARG A 95 6.92 24.23 -0.19
C ARG A 95 7.45 23.60 1.08
N SER A 96 6.79 23.89 2.20
CA SER A 96 6.97 23.22 3.48
C SER A 96 5.77 22.29 3.79
N GLY A 97 5.90 21.48 4.83
CA GLY A 97 4.82 20.62 5.31
C GLY A 97 4.80 19.20 4.73
N ALA A 98 3.77 18.44 5.13
CA ALA A 98 3.65 17.02 4.87
C ALA A 98 3.42 16.74 3.38
N TYR A 99 4.08 15.70 2.85
CA TYR A 99 3.80 15.14 1.53
C TYR A 99 2.87 13.92 1.64
N TRP A 100 2.99 13.19 2.73
CA TRP A 100 2.21 11.99 3.00
C TRP A 100 1.26 12.26 4.18
N GLU A 101 0.08 11.64 4.16
CA GLU A 101 -0.96 11.86 5.17
C GLU A 101 -0.56 11.29 6.54
N ASP A 102 -0.07 10.06 6.54
CA ASP A 102 0.40 9.32 7.73
C ASP A 102 1.48 8.32 7.27
N ARG A 103 2.03 7.55 8.19
CA ARG A 103 2.84 6.37 7.87
C ARG A 103 2.02 5.40 7.00
N TYR A 104 2.68 4.70 6.09
CA TYR A 104 2.07 3.66 5.26
C TYR A 104 1.27 2.63 6.08
N HIS A 105 0.15 2.15 5.53
CA HIS A 105 -0.60 1.00 6.05
C HIS A 105 -0.02 -0.30 5.49
N ALA A 106 -0.11 -1.40 6.24
CA ALA A 106 0.42 -2.70 5.82
C ALA A 106 -0.56 -3.82 6.20
N THR A 107 -1.05 -4.52 5.17
CA THR A 107 -1.97 -5.64 5.26
C THR A 107 -1.21 -6.92 4.91
N ALA A 108 -1.16 -7.91 5.80
CA ALA A 108 -0.66 -9.24 5.48
C ALA A 108 -1.64 -9.96 4.53
N VAL A 109 -1.13 -10.59 3.48
CA VAL A 109 -1.94 -11.27 2.48
C VAL A 109 -1.46 -12.72 2.39
N GLU A 110 -2.38 -13.67 2.50
CA GLU A 110 -2.06 -15.08 2.28
C GLU A 110 -1.72 -15.33 0.80
N SER A 111 -0.84 -16.30 0.53
CA SER A 111 -0.55 -16.75 -0.84
C SER A 111 -1.76 -17.44 -1.51
N GLY A 112 -1.61 -17.87 -2.76
CA GLY A 112 -2.68 -18.51 -3.51
C GLY A 112 -3.78 -17.51 -3.93
N ASP A 113 -5.04 -17.88 -3.75
CA ASP A 113 -6.19 -17.11 -4.25
C ASP A 113 -6.32 -15.72 -3.64
N HIS A 114 -5.94 -15.55 -2.36
CA HIS A 114 -5.93 -14.23 -1.71
C HIS A 114 -4.90 -13.30 -2.36
N LEU A 115 -3.72 -13.84 -2.69
CA LEU A 115 -2.68 -13.09 -3.41
C LEU A 115 -3.13 -12.73 -4.82
N ALA A 116 -3.73 -13.66 -5.56
CA ALA A 116 -4.23 -13.43 -6.92
C ALA A 116 -5.25 -12.29 -6.94
N ARG A 117 -6.25 -12.34 -6.05
CA ARG A 117 -7.27 -11.28 -5.91
C ARG A 117 -6.67 -9.95 -5.48
N CYS A 118 -5.71 -9.95 -4.55
CA CYS A 118 -5.02 -8.72 -4.15
C CYS A 118 -4.25 -8.09 -5.34
N LEU A 119 -3.58 -8.93 -6.13
CA LEU A 119 -2.81 -8.50 -7.28
C LEU A 119 -3.71 -7.86 -8.36
N VAL A 120 -4.81 -8.52 -8.71
CA VAL A 120 -5.84 -7.99 -9.63
C VAL A 120 -6.48 -6.73 -9.06
N TYR A 121 -6.78 -6.68 -7.77
CA TYR A 121 -7.31 -5.48 -7.11
C TYR A 121 -6.34 -4.30 -7.27
N ILE A 122 -5.03 -4.52 -7.13
CA ILE A 122 -4.04 -3.45 -7.33
C ILE A 122 -4.04 -3.00 -8.79
N ASP A 123 -3.95 -3.92 -9.76
CA ASP A 123 -3.81 -3.60 -11.18
C ASP A 123 -5.03 -2.90 -11.77
N THR A 124 -6.22 -3.25 -11.28
CA THR A 124 -7.48 -2.67 -11.74
C THR A 124 -7.84 -1.35 -11.04
N ASN A 125 -6.98 -0.80 -10.17
CA ASN A 125 -7.28 0.42 -9.40
C ASN A 125 -7.57 1.64 -10.29
N MET A 126 -6.75 1.90 -11.31
CA MET A 126 -6.99 3.04 -12.19
C MET A 126 -8.21 2.86 -13.09
N VAL A 127 -8.64 1.62 -13.32
CA VAL A 127 -9.92 1.31 -13.97
C VAL A 127 -11.08 1.62 -13.03
N ARG A 128 -11.02 1.18 -11.76
CA ARG A 128 -12.02 1.55 -10.74
C ARG A 128 -12.18 3.04 -10.55
N ALA A 129 -11.06 3.76 -10.64
CA ALA A 129 -11.05 5.22 -10.52
C ALA A 129 -11.61 5.94 -11.77
N GLY A 130 -11.98 5.20 -12.83
CA GLY A 130 -12.49 5.77 -14.07
C GLY A 130 -11.43 6.49 -14.92
N VAL A 131 -10.14 6.32 -14.64
CA VAL A 131 -9.05 7.05 -15.31
C VAL A 131 -8.63 6.37 -16.60
N VAL A 132 -8.68 5.04 -16.65
CA VAL A 132 -8.36 4.24 -17.84
C VAL A 132 -9.35 3.11 -18.01
N SER A 133 -9.56 2.66 -19.24
CA SER A 133 -10.47 1.53 -19.52
C SER A 133 -9.85 0.15 -19.24
N HIS A 134 -8.51 0.08 -19.15
CA HIS A 134 -7.78 -1.18 -18.96
C HIS A 134 -6.43 -0.90 -18.26
N PRO A 135 -5.92 -1.78 -17.39
CA PRO A 135 -4.67 -1.57 -16.66
C PRO A 135 -3.46 -1.31 -17.56
N SER A 136 -3.43 -1.89 -18.77
CA SER A 136 -2.35 -1.67 -19.74
C SER A 136 -2.15 -0.20 -20.13
N LYS A 137 -3.22 0.60 -20.08
CA LYS A 137 -3.19 2.03 -20.41
C LYS A 137 -2.58 2.89 -19.29
N TRP A 138 -2.24 2.30 -18.14
CA TRP A 138 -1.57 3.00 -17.03
C TRP A 138 -0.14 2.48 -16.81
N SER A 139 0.85 3.24 -17.28
CA SER A 139 2.26 2.85 -17.26
C SER A 139 2.91 2.76 -15.88
N PHE A 140 2.25 3.27 -14.84
CA PHE A 140 2.76 3.26 -13.46
C PHE A 140 2.10 2.16 -12.62
N SER A 141 1.95 0.99 -13.25
CA SER A 141 1.43 -0.26 -12.70
C SER A 141 2.46 -1.36 -12.88
N GLY A 142 2.38 -2.40 -12.05
CA GLY A 142 3.13 -3.63 -12.29
C GLY A 142 2.47 -4.52 -13.35
N TYR A 143 1.18 -4.36 -13.66
CA TYR A 143 0.50 -5.05 -14.76
C TYR A 143 1.36 -5.08 -16.03
N ASN A 144 1.78 -3.91 -16.53
CA ASN A 144 2.60 -3.83 -17.75
C ASN A 144 3.96 -4.53 -17.60
N GLU A 145 4.59 -4.44 -16.43
CA GLU A 145 5.88 -5.10 -16.16
C GLU A 145 5.77 -6.63 -16.05
N ILE A 146 4.58 -7.15 -15.70
CA ILE A 146 4.25 -8.59 -15.73
C ILE A 146 3.85 -9.03 -17.15
N GLN A 147 3.17 -8.18 -17.92
CA GLN A 147 2.81 -8.50 -19.30
C GLN A 147 4.02 -8.46 -20.24
N GLU A 148 4.97 -7.56 -19.98
CA GLU A 148 6.16 -7.37 -20.79
C GLU A 148 7.40 -7.25 -19.90
N LEU A 149 8.29 -8.25 -20.00
CA LEU A 149 9.52 -8.30 -19.20
C LEU A 149 10.33 -7.02 -19.36
N ARG A 150 10.61 -6.39 -18.23
CA ARG A 150 11.46 -5.21 -18.22
C ARG A 150 12.93 -5.61 -18.25
N ARG A 151 13.71 -4.96 -19.11
CA ARG A 151 15.17 -5.21 -19.22
C ARG A 151 16.01 -4.35 -18.29
N LYS A 152 15.52 -3.17 -17.90
CA LYS A 152 16.23 -2.17 -17.09
C LYS A 152 15.33 -1.68 -15.97
N ASN A 153 15.91 -1.37 -14.82
CA ASN A 153 15.18 -0.88 -13.64
C ASN A 153 14.03 -1.81 -13.23
N VAL A 154 14.25 -3.12 -13.30
CA VAL A 154 13.28 -4.14 -12.90
C VAL A 154 12.90 -3.96 -11.44
N LEU A 155 11.61 -3.85 -11.18
CA LEU A 155 11.04 -3.69 -9.84
C LEU A 155 10.55 -5.03 -9.32
N ILE A 156 9.78 -5.74 -10.14
CA ILE A 156 9.14 -7.01 -9.78
C ILE A 156 10.15 -8.14 -9.76
N ASN A 157 10.08 -8.97 -8.72
CA ASN A 157 10.82 -10.23 -8.66
C ASN A 157 9.97 -11.34 -9.30
N TYR A 158 10.21 -11.57 -10.60
CA TYR A 158 9.43 -12.52 -11.40
C TYR A 158 9.54 -13.95 -10.88
N GLU A 159 10.72 -14.40 -10.48
CA GLU A 159 10.94 -15.75 -9.94
C GLU A 159 10.10 -15.99 -8.68
N ARG A 160 10.09 -15.01 -7.75
CA ARG A 160 9.26 -15.09 -6.55
C ARG A 160 7.79 -15.05 -6.88
N LEU A 161 7.37 -14.20 -7.82
CA LEU A 161 5.99 -14.11 -8.26
C LEU A 161 5.51 -15.43 -8.87
N GLN A 162 6.32 -16.05 -9.74
CA GLN A 162 6.05 -17.37 -10.31
C GLN A 162 5.92 -18.44 -9.22
N ALA A 163 6.84 -18.46 -8.25
CA ALA A 163 6.81 -19.41 -7.16
C ALA A 163 5.53 -19.31 -6.31
N PHE A 164 5.05 -18.10 -6.02
CA PHE A 164 3.81 -17.92 -5.26
C PHE A 164 2.54 -18.35 -6.01
N PHE A 165 2.56 -18.32 -7.34
CA PHE A 165 1.44 -18.76 -8.17
C PHE A 165 1.60 -20.18 -8.72
N GLY A 166 2.69 -20.88 -8.37
CA GLY A 166 2.97 -22.21 -8.91
C GLY A 166 3.13 -22.25 -10.43
N ALA A 167 3.51 -21.13 -11.06
CA ALA A 167 3.64 -21.03 -12.50
C ALA A 167 4.95 -21.67 -12.97
N GLY A 168 4.85 -22.73 -13.77
CA GLY A 168 6.00 -23.47 -14.31
C GLY A 168 6.81 -22.69 -15.35
N SER A 169 6.26 -21.59 -15.88
CA SER A 169 6.99 -20.67 -16.76
C SER A 169 6.50 -19.23 -16.60
N TYR A 170 7.31 -18.28 -17.06
CA TYR A 170 6.92 -16.88 -17.11
C TYR A 170 5.70 -16.65 -18.04
N ASN A 171 5.64 -17.37 -19.16
CA ASN A 171 4.50 -17.28 -20.08
C ASN A 171 3.21 -17.75 -19.42
N GLN A 172 3.26 -18.81 -18.60
CA GLN A 172 2.10 -19.25 -17.83
C GLN A 172 1.65 -18.18 -16.83
N LEU A 173 2.59 -17.61 -16.05
CA LEU A 173 2.30 -16.51 -15.13
C LEU A 173 1.60 -15.35 -15.86
N ARG A 174 2.16 -14.92 -16.99
CA ARG A 174 1.63 -13.82 -17.80
C ARG A 174 0.19 -14.10 -18.26
N THR A 175 -0.05 -15.26 -18.85
CA THR A 175 -1.35 -15.64 -19.41
C THR A 175 -2.39 -15.79 -18.31
N THR A 176 -2.07 -16.49 -17.22
CA THR A 176 -2.96 -16.67 -16.07
C THR A 176 -3.30 -15.33 -15.43
N HIS A 177 -2.30 -14.48 -15.16
CA HIS A 177 -2.52 -13.15 -14.61
C HIS A 177 -3.39 -12.28 -15.51
N LYS A 178 -3.14 -12.32 -16.84
CA LYS A 178 -3.99 -11.60 -17.80
C LYS A 178 -5.43 -12.09 -17.71
N GLY A 179 -5.65 -13.41 -17.70
CA GLY A 179 -6.98 -14.02 -17.57
C GLY A 179 -7.76 -13.50 -16.36
N TRP A 180 -7.14 -13.48 -15.17
CA TRP A 180 -7.78 -12.96 -13.96
C TRP A 180 -8.18 -11.48 -14.07
N VAL A 181 -7.35 -10.66 -14.73
CA VAL A 181 -7.67 -9.26 -14.95
C VAL A 181 -8.85 -9.12 -15.92
N GLU A 182 -8.85 -9.85 -17.03
CA GLU A 182 -9.96 -9.78 -18.01
C GLU A 182 -11.28 -10.26 -17.40
N GLU A 183 -11.25 -11.34 -16.62
CA GLU A 183 -12.42 -11.85 -15.87
C GLU A 183 -12.98 -10.79 -14.92
N GLN A 184 -12.11 -10.12 -14.14
CA GLN A 184 -12.51 -9.06 -13.24
C GLN A 184 -13.10 -7.83 -13.97
N LEU A 185 -12.65 -7.56 -15.20
CA LEU A 185 -13.16 -6.45 -16.01
C LEU A 185 -14.51 -6.77 -16.67
N GLN A 186 -14.79 -8.04 -16.96
CA GLN A 186 -16.07 -8.51 -17.49
C GLN A 186 -17.14 -8.66 -16.39
N GLY A 187 -16.73 -8.93 -15.16
CA GLY A 187 -17.62 -9.08 -14.02
C GLY A 187 -18.40 -7.81 -13.64
N ALA A 188 -19.55 -8.01 -12.99
CA ALA A 188 -20.45 -6.94 -12.55
C ALA A 188 -19.88 -6.19 -11.32
N GLY A 189 -18.96 -5.27 -11.57
CA GLY A 189 -18.58 -4.23 -10.63
C GLY A 189 -17.15 -4.35 -10.11
N ASN A 190 -16.26 -3.56 -10.71
CA ASN A 190 -14.96 -3.25 -10.15
C ASN A 190 -15.14 -2.25 -8.98
N LYS A 191 -15.79 -2.69 -7.89
CA LYS A 191 -16.04 -1.86 -6.70
C LYS A 191 -14.84 -1.90 -5.77
N ARG A 192 -14.69 -0.87 -4.94
CA ARG A 192 -13.64 -0.84 -3.92
C ARG A 192 -13.92 -1.91 -2.87
N GLN A 193 -12.97 -2.82 -2.69
CA GLN A 193 -12.95 -3.82 -1.63
C GLN A 193 -12.10 -3.30 -0.47
N ASP A 194 -12.74 -2.94 0.65
CA ASP A 194 -12.05 -2.30 1.78
C ASP A 194 -11.05 -3.22 2.49
N GLN A 195 -11.22 -4.54 2.37
CA GLN A 195 -10.34 -5.55 2.99
C GLN A 195 -8.86 -5.36 2.67
N TRP A 196 -8.52 -4.93 1.46
CA TRP A 196 -7.14 -4.75 1.04
C TRP A 196 -6.49 -3.51 1.66
N THR A 197 -7.29 -2.52 2.08
CA THR A 197 -6.76 -1.22 2.54
C THR A 197 -7.07 -0.90 4.00
N GLY A 198 -8.03 -1.58 4.62
CA GLY A 198 -8.48 -1.35 5.99
C GLY A 198 -8.20 -2.51 6.95
N SER A 199 -7.71 -3.64 6.47
CA SER A 199 -7.42 -4.82 7.31
C SER A 199 -5.93 -4.90 7.65
N ILE A 200 -5.60 -5.59 8.73
CA ILE A 200 -4.24 -5.97 9.11
C ILE A 200 -3.81 -7.24 8.40
N ALA A 201 -4.74 -8.15 8.16
CA ALA A 201 -4.51 -9.38 7.44
C ALA A 201 -5.75 -9.81 6.67
N VAL A 202 -5.54 -10.45 5.52
CA VAL A 202 -6.58 -11.06 4.68
C VAL A 202 -6.08 -12.44 4.25
N GLY A 203 -6.89 -13.47 4.52
CA GLY A 203 -6.53 -14.87 4.26
C GLY A 203 -7.56 -15.85 4.83
N SER A 204 -7.22 -17.12 4.78
CA SER A 204 -7.94 -18.20 5.47
C SER A 204 -7.99 -17.97 6.97
N LYS A 205 -8.92 -18.65 7.66
CA LYS A 205 -9.03 -18.58 9.12
C LYS A 205 -7.72 -18.98 9.81
N ALA A 206 -7.11 -20.07 9.36
CA ALA A 206 -5.81 -20.53 9.85
C ALA A 206 -4.70 -19.47 9.65
N PHE A 207 -4.68 -18.79 8.51
CA PHE A 207 -3.74 -17.69 8.28
C PHE A 207 -3.95 -16.53 9.26
N ILE A 208 -5.19 -16.12 9.50
CA ILE A 208 -5.50 -15.03 10.44
C ILE A 208 -5.10 -15.40 11.87
N GLU A 209 -5.33 -16.64 12.30
CA GLU A 209 -4.89 -17.16 13.60
C GLU A 209 -3.36 -17.13 13.73
N ASN A 210 -2.64 -17.55 12.70
CA ASN A 210 -1.18 -17.49 12.66
C ASN A 210 -0.65 -16.04 12.72
N VAL A 211 -1.28 -15.11 12.01
CA VAL A 211 -0.95 -13.67 12.09
C VAL A 211 -1.18 -13.15 13.50
N LYS A 212 -2.32 -13.49 14.13
CA LYS A 212 -2.61 -13.09 15.52
C LYS A 212 -1.54 -13.61 16.49
N ALA A 213 -1.17 -14.89 16.37
CA ALA A 213 -0.13 -15.51 17.19
C ALA A 213 1.23 -14.81 17.01
N GLY A 214 1.62 -14.51 15.77
CA GLY A 214 2.86 -13.80 15.45
C GLY A 214 2.91 -12.36 15.97
N LEU A 215 1.77 -11.69 16.08
CA LEU A 215 1.66 -10.32 16.58
C LEU A 215 1.60 -10.23 18.13
N ARG A 216 1.42 -11.37 18.84
CA ARG A 216 1.36 -11.48 20.31
C ARG A 216 0.45 -10.41 20.94
N PHE A 217 0.95 -9.66 21.93
CA PHE A 217 0.22 -8.62 22.67
C PHE A 217 -0.38 -7.52 21.78
N ARG A 218 0.15 -7.33 20.56
CA ARG A 218 -0.32 -6.33 19.59
C ARG A 218 -1.58 -6.77 18.84
N ALA A 219 -2.02 -8.01 19.03
CA ALA A 219 -3.28 -8.51 18.49
C ALA A 219 -4.50 -8.18 19.38
N LYS A 220 -4.29 -7.71 20.61
CA LYS A 220 -5.35 -7.43 21.59
C LYS A 220 -6.25 -6.28 21.11
N GLY A 221 -7.57 -6.47 21.11
CA GLY A 221 -8.56 -5.49 20.62
C GLY A 221 -8.86 -5.55 19.11
N ARG A 222 -8.56 -6.70 18.46
CA ARG A 222 -8.74 -6.87 17.01
C ARG A 222 -9.73 -7.98 16.67
N ASP A 223 -10.71 -7.62 15.86
CA ASP A 223 -11.83 -8.48 15.50
C ASP A 223 -11.53 -9.25 14.21
N VAL A 224 -12.01 -10.48 14.18
CA VAL A 224 -12.02 -11.31 12.97
C VAL A 224 -13.37 -11.13 12.32
N ILE A 225 -13.37 -10.69 11.07
CA ILE A 225 -14.57 -10.59 10.25
C ILE A 225 -14.50 -11.70 9.22
N GLU A 226 -15.47 -12.61 9.28
CA GLU A 226 -15.65 -13.63 8.25
C GLU A 226 -16.43 -13.03 7.08
N ALA A 227 -15.93 -13.24 5.86
CA ALA A 227 -16.60 -12.90 4.61
C ALA A 227 -16.67 -14.15 3.73
N SER A 228 -17.55 -14.15 2.72
CA SER A 228 -17.73 -15.26 1.77
C SER A 228 -16.45 -15.68 1.06
N GLU A 229 -15.47 -14.79 1.02
CA GLU A 229 -14.25 -14.87 0.22
C GLU A 229 -12.96 -14.93 1.09
N GLY A 230 -13.10 -15.13 2.40
CA GLY A 230 -11.99 -15.25 3.35
C GLY A 230 -12.22 -14.50 4.66
N CYS A 231 -11.24 -14.56 5.55
CA CYS A 231 -11.25 -13.88 6.84
C CYS A 231 -10.41 -12.59 6.80
N GLN A 232 -10.81 -11.62 7.60
CA GLN A 232 -10.11 -10.35 7.75
C GLN A 232 -9.81 -10.08 9.22
N LEU A 233 -8.59 -9.64 9.52
CA LEU A 233 -8.25 -9.10 10.83
C LEU A 233 -8.33 -7.58 10.79
N ARG A 234 -9.16 -6.96 11.62
CA ARG A 234 -9.27 -5.49 11.70
C ARG A 234 -9.02 -4.96 13.10
N GLU A 235 -8.55 -3.71 13.19
CA GLU A 235 -8.57 -2.97 14.45
C GLU A 235 -10.01 -2.55 14.72
N ASN A 236 -10.50 -2.81 15.93
CA ASN A 236 -11.81 -2.30 16.32
C ASN A 236 -11.70 -0.78 16.44
N LEU A 237 -12.53 -0.03 15.69
CA LEU A 237 -12.58 1.43 15.75
C LEU A 237 -12.88 1.95 17.17
N SER A 238 -13.43 1.09 18.05
CA SER A 238 -13.76 1.44 19.44
C SER A 238 -12.57 1.88 20.29
N SER A 239 -11.34 1.50 19.92
CA SER A 239 -10.14 1.90 20.68
C SER A 239 -9.82 3.40 20.58
N TYR A 240 -10.44 4.11 19.63
CA TYR A 240 -10.29 5.54 19.41
C TYR A 240 -11.63 6.29 19.29
N SER A 241 -12.74 5.65 19.68
CA SER A 241 -14.06 6.30 19.77
C SER A 241 -14.49 6.59 21.21
N ALA A 242 -13.65 6.28 22.20
CA ALA A 242 -13.89 6.70 23.57
C ALA A 242 -13.36 8.12 23.79
N LEU A 243 -14.29 9.07 23.92
CA LEU A 243 -14.10 10.46 24.39
C LEU A 243 -13.62 11.49 23.35
N PHE A 244 -14.26 11.54 22.19
CA PHE A 244 -14.57 12.86 21.59
C PHE A 244 -16.08 13.00 21.55
N GLY A 245 -16.69 13.10 22.74
CA GLY A 245 -17.94 13.84 22.86
C GLY A 245 -17.65 15.25 22.34
N GLY A 246 -18.47 15.72 21.41
CA GLY A 246 -18.29 17.03 20.80
C GLY A 246 -18.47 18.14 21.83
N GLU A 247 -17.39 18.51 22.50
CA GLU A 247 -17.20 19.85 23.03
C GLU A 247 -16.32 20.60 22.04
N ASN A 248 -16.91 20.96 20.89
CA ASN A 248 -16.46 22.16 20.21
C ASN A 248 -17.01 23.33 21.03
N GLU A 249 -16.39 23.62 22.17
CA GLU A 249 -16.51 24.95 22.74
C GLU A 249 -15.66 25.90 21.89
N ASP A 250 -16.18 27.10 21.67
CA ASP A 250 -15.44 28.19 21.05
C ASP A 250 -14.10 28.38 21.75
N ILE A 251 -13.05 28.71 20.98
CA ILE A 251 -11.69 28.94 21.47
C ILE A 251 -11.77 29.86 22.71
N ALA A 252 -11.43 29.33 23.89
CA ALA A 252 -11.42 30.13 25.11
C ALA A 252 -10.58 31.41 24.91
N LEU A 253 -11.12 32.57 25.33
CA LEU A 253 -10.52 33.91 25.20
C LEU A 253 -9.05 34.02 25.64
N LYS A 254 -8.57 33.08 26.45
CA LYS A 254 -7.15 32.96 26.85
C LYS A 254 -6.20 32.54 25.72
N ASN A 255 -6.70 32.08 24.57
CA ASN A 255 -5.91 31.63 23.42
C ASN A 255 -5.93 32.60 22.22
N THR A 256 -6.56 33.78 22.35
CA THR A 256 -6.48 34.86 21.35
C THR A 256 -5.29 35.77 21.67
N HIS A 257 -4.07 35.32 21.39
CA HIS A 257 -2.95 36.23 21.29
C HIS A 257 -2.94 36.87 19.89
N PHE A 258 -3.35 38.14 19.81
CA PHE A 258 -3.14 38.96 18.62
C PHE A 258 -1.65 39.21 18.47
N TRP A 259 -1.06 38.70 17.38
CA TRP A 259 0.27 39.10 16.96
C TRP A 259 0.18 40.54 16.45
N ASN A 260 0.72 41.50 17.21
CA ASN A 260 0.92 42.86 16.73
C ASN A 260 1.95 42.83 15.61
N VAL A 261 1.47 42.81 14.37
CA VAL A 261 2.30 43.05 13.19
C VAL A 261 2.23 44.55 12.93
N ASN A 262 3.35 45.21 13.26
CA ASN A 262 3.74 46.62 12.99
C ASN A 262 3.73 47.56 14.21
N SER A 263 4.95 47.83 14.71
CA SER A 263 5.44 49.04 15.40
C SER A 263 6.94 48.77 15.62
N GLU A 264 7.92 49.44 15.01
CA GLU A 264 8.03 50.60 14.11
C GLU A 264 9.05 50.28 13.01
#